data_AF-A0A3D1BR49-F1
#
_entry.id   AF-A0A3D1BR49-F1
#
_cell.length_a   1.000
_cell.length_b   1.000
_cell.length_c   1.000
_cell.angle_alpha   90.00
_cell.angle_beta   90.00
_cell.angle_gamma   90.00
#
_symmetry.space_group_name_H-M   'P 1'
#
loop_
_entity.id
_entity.type
_entity.pdbx_description
1 polymer ?
#
loop_
_entity_poly.entity_id
_entity_poly.type
_entity_poly.pdbx_seq_one_letter_code
_entity_poly.pdbx_strand_id
1 'polypeptide(L)'
;MTYSIGLAGKGGTGKTTIAGLLIKYLVEKGKTPVLAVDADANANLNEVLGLEVEETLGDAREEMKTGVSSGMTKDVFMDMKLQEAVVESSGLDLIVMGRPEGAGCYCAANSLLTVYLEKLIDNYPYVVMDNEAGMEHISRQTT
;
A
#
# COMPACT_ATOMS: atom_id res chain seq x y z
N MET A 1 6.87 -9.60 15.62
CA MET A 1 5.42 -9.88 15.54
C MET A 1 4.76 -8.59 15.15
N THR A 2 4.18 -8.55 13.96
CA THR A 2 3.55 -7.37 13.37
C THR A 2 2.09 -7.27 13.83
N TYR A 3 1.65 -6.09 14.24
CA TYR A 3 0.25 -5.80 14.54
C TYR A 3 -0.41 -5.17 13.31
N SER A 4 -1.24 -5.95 12.61
CA SER A 4 -1.99 -5.47 11.44
C SER A 4 -3.41 -5.05 11.80
N ILE A 5 -3.77 -3.81 11.46
CA ILE A 5 -5.07 -3.21 11.76
C ILE A 5 -5.71 -2.78 10.43
N GLY A 6 -6.78 -3.45 10.02
CA GLY A 6 -7.54 -3.09 8.83
C GLY A 6 -8.83 -2.34 9.16
N LEU A 7 -9.06 -1.20 8.52
CA LEU A 7 -10.33 -0.47 8.64
C LEU A 7 -11.24 -0.83 7.46
N ALA A 8 -12.49 -1.18 7.77
CA ALA A 8 -13.49 -1.60 6.79
C ALA A 8 -14.87 -1.02 7.15
N GLY A 9 -15.72 -0.79 6.15
CA GLY A 9 -17.02 -0.15 6.32
C GLY A 9 -17.50 0.57 5.06
N LYS A 10 -18.73 1.08 5.10
CA LYS A 10 -19.36 1.75 3.95
C LYS A 10 -18.61 3.02 3.53
N GLY A 11 -18.91 3.52 2.34
CA GLY A 11 -18.42 4.83 1.88
C GLY A 11 -18.89 5.94 2.82
N GLY A 12 -18.01 6.90 3.12
CA GLY A 12 -18.35 8.06 3.94
C GLY A 12 -18.46 7.82 5.45
N THR A 13 -18.13 6.64 5.98
CA THR A 13 -18.19 6.36 7.43
C THR A 13 -16.98 6.88 8.22
N GLY A 14 -16.04 7.58 7.56
CA GLY A 14 -14.85 8.16 8.20
C GLY A 14 -13.67 7.21 8.40
N LYS A 15 -13.56 6.13 7.61
CA LYS A 15 -12.48 5.13 7.73
C LYS A 15 -11.09 5.76 7.59
N THR A 16 -10.84 6.46 6.50
CA THR A 16 -9.58 7.18 6.24
C THR A 16 -9.24 8.15 7.35
N THR A 17 -10.23 8.87 7.87
CA THR A 17 -10.03 9.80 9.00
C THR A 17 -9.59 9.04 10.26
N ILE A 18 -10.25 7.94 10.59
CA ILE A 18 -9.88 7.12 11.75
C ILE A 18 -8.51 6.47 11.54
N ALA A 19 -8.20 6.01 10.32
CA ALA A 19 -6.89 5.44 9.97
C ALA A 19 -5.78 6.46 10.21
N GLY A 20 -5.92 7.67 9.69
CA GLY A 20 -4.96 8.75 9.90
C GLY A 20 -4.80 9.15 11.37
N LEU A 21 -5.91 9.24 12.13
CA LEU A 21 -5.85 9.51 13.58
C LEU A 21 -5.14 8.39 14.35
N LEU A 22 -5.41 7.12 14.00
CA LEU A 22 -4.77 5.97 14.60
C LEU A 22 -3.26 5.96 14.32
N ILE A 23 -2.85 6.20 13.08
CA ILE A 23 -1.44 6.26 12.68
C ILE A 23 -0.72 7.36 13.46
N LYS A 24 -1.28 8.59 13.47
CA LYS A 24 -0.73 9.70 14.25
C LYS A 24 -0.58 9.35 15.74
N TYR A 25 -1.61 8.75 16.33
CA TYR A 25 -1.57 8.30 17.72
C TYR A 25 -0.46 7.26 17.97
N LEU A 26 -0.28 6.27 17.08
CA LEU A 26 0.78 5.27 17.23
C LEU A 26 2.16 5.93 17.19
N VAL A 27 2.40 6.80 16.22
CA VAL A 27 3.66 7.54 16.08
C VAL A 27 3.94 8.39 17.33
N GLU A 28 2.96 9.16 17.80
CA GLU A 28 3.08 9.99 19.02
C GLU A 28 3.36 9.18 20.29
N LYS A 29 2.95 7.90 20.34
CA LYS A 29 3.23 6.98 21.45
C LYS A 29 4.54 6.23 21.31
N GLY A 30 5.38 6.56 20.32
CA GLY A 30 6.63 5.86 20.04
C GLY A 30 6.43 4.43 19.54
N LYS A 31 5.24 4.12 19.00
CA LYS A 31 4.90 2.83 18.40
C LYS A 31 5.25 2.86 16.92
N THR A 32 6.55 2.98 16.63
CA THR A 32 7.12 3.20 15.30
C THR A 32 8.12 2.08 14.94
N PRO A 33 8.44 1.87 13.65
CA PRO A 33 7.80 2.48 12.49
C PRO A 33 6.39 1.92 12.23
N VAL A 34 5.51 2.74 11.65
CA VAL A 34 4.16 2.33 11.22
C VAL A 34 4.15 2.26 9.70
N LEU A 35 3.69 1.16 9.12
CA LEU A 35 3.36 1.10 7.70
C LEU A 35 1.89 1.46 7.50
N ALA A 36 1.63 2.57 6.83
CA ALA A 36 0.31 2.96 6.36
C ALA A 36 0.09 2.39 4.95
N VAL A 37 -1.06 1.76 4.73
CA VAL A 37 -1.45 1.23 3.42
C VAL A 37 -2.78 1.85 3.03
N ASP A 38 -2.78 2.66 1.97
CA ASP A 38 -4.00 3.15 1.33
C ASP A 38 -4.41 2.14 0.24
N ALA A 39 -5.44 1.35 0.54
CA ALA A 39 -6.01 0.38 -0.39
C ALA A 39 -7.29 0.89 -1.07
N ASP A 40 -7.55 2.21 -1.04
CA ASP A 40 -8.62 2.86 -1.79
C ASP A 40 -8.07 3.41 -3.12
N ALA A 41 -8.80 3.18 -4.21
CA ALA A 41 -8.43 3.68 -5.55
C ALA A 41 -8.40 5.20 -5.64
N ASN A 42 -9.08 5.92 -4.74
CA ASN A 42 -9.13 7.38 -4.71
C ASN A 42 -7.99 8.04 -3.93
N ALA A 43 -7.11 7.25 -3.28
CA ALA A 43 -5.90 7.69 -2.57
C ALA A 43 -6.09 8.98 -1.74
N ASN A 44 -6.61 8.85 -0.53
CA ASN A 44 -6.91 10.00 0.34
C ASN A 44 -6.13 9.97 1.66
N LEU A 45 -5.49 8.84 2.01
CA LEU A 45 -4.78 8.71 3.28
C LEU A 45 -3.50 9.56 3.31
N ASN A 46 -2.84 9.73 2.17
CA ASN A 46 -1.68 10.62 2.01
C ASN A 46 -2.01 12.06 2.42
N GLU A 47 -3.15 12.60 1.99
CA GLU A 47 -3.57 13.97 2.33
C GLU A 47 -3.82 14.11 3.84
N VAL A 48 -4.44 13.11 4.48
CA VAL A 48 -4.69 13.10 5.92
C VAL A 48 -3.38 13.06 6.73
N LEU A 49 -2.37 12.36 6.21
CA LEU A 49 -1.04 12.25 6.81
C LEU A 49 -0.12 13.42 6.45
N GLY A 50 -0.46 14.22 5.44
CA GLY A 50 0.35 15.35 4.96
C GLY A 50 1.58 14.89 4.17
N LEU A 51 1.44 13.82 3.39
CA LEU A 51 2.49 13.23 2.57
C LEU A 51 2.20 13.42 1.08
N GLU A 52 3.26 13.68 0.31
CA GLU A 52 3.20 13.70 -1.15
C GLU A 52 3.50 12.30 -1.68
N VAL A 53 2.74 11.87 -2.69
CA VAL A 53 2.87 10.55 -3.31
C VAL A 53 3.28 10.78 -4.76
N GLU A 54 4.46 10.33 -5.12
CA GLU A 54 4.99 10.44 -6.49
C GLU A 54 4.67 9.19 -7.32
N GLU A 55 4.68 8.01 -6.70
CA GLU A 55 4.45 6.72 -7.36
C GLU A 55 3.55 5.81 -6.52
N THR A 56 2.69 5.04 -7.19
CA THR A 56 1.78 4.07 -6.58
C THR A 56 2.07 2.65 -7.03
N LEU A 57 1.53 1.66 -6.32
CA LEU A 57 1.60 0.27 -6.77
C LEU A 57 0.82 0.01 -8.07
N GLY A 58 -0.13 0.88 -8.41
CA GLY A 58 -0.82 0.89 -9.69
C GLY A 58 0.14 1.20 -10.84
N ASP A 59 0.96 2.24 -10.66
CA ASP A 59 1.95 2.69 -11.65
C ASP A 59 3.00 1.60 -11.90
N ALA A 60 3.53 1.01 -10.82
CA ALA A 60 4.47 -0.12 -10.90
C ALA A 60 3.91 -1.30 -11.72
N ARG A 61 2.60 -1.57 -11.63
CA ARG A 61 1.94 -2.65 -12.40
C ARG A 61 1.82 -2.32 -13.88
N GLU A 62 1.51 -1.08 -14.21
CA GLU A 62 1.41 -0.63 -15.60
C GLU A 62 2.78 -0.62 -16.27
N GLU A 63 3.80 -0.10 -15.61
CA GLU A 63 5.15 -0.07 -16.17
C GLU A 63 5.69 -1.47 -16.46
N MET A 64 5.41 -2.44 -15.57
CA MET A 64 5.79 -3.83 -15.77
C MET A 64 5.21 -4.45 -17.06
N LYS A 65 4.06 -3.96 -17.52
CA LYS A 65 3.41 -4.39 -18.77
C LYS A 65 4.09 -3.79 -19.99
N THR A 66 4.53 -2.54 -19.91
CA THR A 66 5.19 -1.83 -21.02
C THR A 66 6.57 -2.39 -21.36
N GLY A 67 7.20 -3.09 -20.41
CA GLY A 67 8.42 -3.85 -20.62
C GLY A 67 9.56 -3.38 -19.72
N VAL A 68 10.50 -4.29 -19.47
CA VAL A 68 11.69 -4.01 -18.65
C VAL A 68 12.87 -3.72 -19.57
N SER A 69 13.75 -2.80 -19.16
CA SER A 69 14.96 -2.44 -19.91
C SER A 69 15.87 -3.66 -20.15
N SER A 70 16.61 -3.64 -21.27
CA SER A 70 17.51 -4.73 -21.63
C SER A 70 18.63 -4.87 -20.60
N GLY A 71 18.64 -5.98 -19.86
CA GLY A 71 19.64 -6.29 -18.83
C GLY A 71 19.09 -6.43 -17.41
N MET A 72 17.81 -6.13 -17.19
CA MET A 72 17.14 -6.30 -15.90
C MET A 72 16.03 -7.34 -15.98
N THR A 73 15.90 -8.15 -14.93
CA THR A 73 14.82 -9.13 -14.80
C THR A 73 13.56 -8.47 -14.21
N LYS A 74 12.39 -9.09 -14.45
CA LYS A 74 11.10 -8.55 -14.02
C LYS A 74 10.94 -8.45 -12.50
N ASP A 75 11.57 -9.35 -11.77
CA ASP A 75 11.65 -9.37 -10.31
C ASP A 75 12.47 -8.19 -9.77
N VAL A 76 13.66 -7.95 -10.32
CA VAL A 76 14.51 -6.81 -9.92
C VAL A 76 13.82 -5.48 -10.23
N PHE A 77 13.18 -5.38 -11.39
CA PHE A 77 12.40 -4.19 -11.75
C PHE A 77 11.24 -3.94 -10.77
N MET A 78 10.51 -4.99 -10.40
CA MET A 78 9.38 -4.88 -9.47
C MET A 78 9.83 -4.46 -8.07
N ASP A 79 10.93 -5.04 -7.57
CA ASP A 79 11.50 -4.67 -6.27
C ASP A 79 11.91 -3.19 -6.23
N MET A 80 12.56 -2.71 -7.30
CA MET A 80 12.91 -1.29 -7.45
C MET A 80 11.67 -0.41 -7.43
N LYS A 81 10.63 -0.75 -8.22
CA LYS A 81 9.39 0.03 -8.27
C LYS A 81 8.61 0.04 -6.96
N LEU A 82 8.63 -1.07 -6.25
CA LEU A 82 8.03 -1.13 -4.91
C LEU A 82 8.75 -0.22 -3.93
N GLN A 83 10.08 -0.15 -3.98
CA GLN A 83 10.85 0.79 -3.17
C GLN A 83 10.54 2.24 -3.54
N GLU A 84 10.41 2.56 -4.82
CA GLU A 84 10.01 3.90 -5.30
C GLU A 84 8.59 4.29 -4.85
N ALA A 85 7.67 3.32 -4.75
CA ALA A 85 6.29 3.54 -4.30
C ALA A 85 6.12 3.68 -2.77
N VAL A 86 7.18 3.46 -1.99
CA VAL A 86 7.14 3.66 -0.53
C VAL A 86 7.50 5.12 -0.23
N VAL A 87 6.55 5.85 0.33
CA VAL A 87 6.75 7.22 0.81
C VAL A 87 7.25 7.18 2.25
N GLU A 88 8.54 7.43 2.44
CA GLU A 88 9.17 7.43 3.75
C GLU A 88 8.90 8.73 4.52
N SER A 89 8.65 8.61 5.83
CA SER A 89 8.49 9.77 6.72
C SER A 89 9.00 9.50 8.14
N SER A 90 8.95 10.52 8.99
CA SER A 90 9.43 10.40 10.37
C SER A 90 8.47 9.55 11.21
N GLY A 91 8.83 8.28 11.40
CA GLY A 91 8.10 7.34 12.26
C GLY A 91 7.00 6.54 11.57
N LEU A 92 6.72 6.82 10.30
CA LEU A 92 5.80 6.04 9.48
C LEU A 92 6.24 6.07 8.00
N ASP A 93 5.88 5.02 7.29
CA ASP A 93 5.98 4.97 5.83
C ASP A 93 4.58 4.73 5.25
N LEU A 94 4.36 5.19 4.02
CA LEU A 94 3.07 5.09 3.34
C LEU A 94 3.24 4.37 2.00
N ILE A 95 2.32 3.44 1.73
CA ILE A 95 2.13 2.83 0.41
C ILE A 95 0.72 3.14 -0.05
N VAL A 96 0.60 3.54 -1.31
CA VAL A 96 -0.68 3.76 -1.98
C VAL A 96 -0.86 2.71 -3.07
N MET A 97 -1.96 1.97 -3.01
CA MET A 97 -2.27 0.94 -4.01
C MET A 97 -2.53 1.56 -5.38
N GLY A 98 -3.16 2.73 -5.43
CA GLY A 98 -3.51 3.44 -6.66
C GLY A 98 -4.58 2.70 -7.47
N ARG A 99 -5.19 3.41 -8.42
CA ARG A 99 -6.14 2.80 -9.36
C ARG A 99 -5.36 2.16 -10.51
N PRO A 100 -5.53 0.86 -10.80
CA PRO A 100 -4.94 0.29 -12.01
C PRO A 100 -5.60 0.92 -13.25
N GLU A 101 -4.79 1.51 -14.14
CA GLU A 101 -5.25 2.11 -15.38
C GLU A 101 -5.11 1.14 -16.56
N GLY A 102 -6.22 0.53 -17.00
CA GLY A 102 -6.29 -0.11 -18.33
C GLY A 102 -6.86 -1.52 -18.35
N ALA A 103 -7.10 -2.01 -19.57
CA ALA A 103 -7.48 -3.39 -19.82
C ALA A 103 -6.22 -4.28 -19.84
N GLY A 104 -6.20 -5.37 -19.08
CA GLY A 104 -5.05 -6.26 -19.05
C GLY A 104 -5.14 -7.41 -18.06
N CYS A 105 -4.27 -8.40 -18.26
CA CYS A 105 -4.04 -9.49 -17.31
C CYS A 105 -2.90 -9.10 -16.36
N TYR A 106 -3.24 -8.76 -15.12
CA TYR A 106 -2.28 -8.30 -14.10
C TYR A 106 -1.77 -9.43 -13.20
N CYS A 107 -2.10 -10.69 -13.49
CA CYS A 107 -1.83 -11.80 -12.57
C CYS A 107 -0.34 -11.92 -12.21
N ALA A 108 0.56 -11.80 -13.18
CA ALA A 108 2.00 -11.90 -12.93
C ALA A 108 2.54 -10.74 -12.06
N ALA A 109 2.10 -9.51 -12.32
CA ALA A 109 2.46 -8.35 -11.53
C ALA A 109 1.92 -8.48 -10.09
N ASN A 110 0.66 -8.92 -9.95
CA ASN A 110 0.03 -9.13 -8.65
C ASN A 110 0.74 -10.17 -7.82
N SER A 111 1.08 -11.31 -8.41
CA SER A 111 1.80 -12.37 -7.68
C SER A 111 3.15 -11.89 -7.16
N LEU A 112 3.89 -11.09 -7.93
CA LEU A 112 5.15 -10.51 -7.46
C LEU A 112 4.90 -9.46 -6.37
N LEU A 113 3.97 -8.53 -6.60
CA LEU A 113 3.61 -7.51 -5.62
C LEU A 113 3.24 -8.10 -4.27
N THR A 114 2.41 -9.14 -4.25
CA THR A 114 2.02 -9.82 -3.00
C THR A 114 3.26 -10.33 -2.25
N VAL A 115 4.19 -11.00 -2.93
CA VAL A 115 5.40 -11.53 -2.31
C VAL A 115 6.27 -10.44 -1.70
N TYR A 116 6.43 -9.31 -2.37
CA TYR A 116 7.24 -8.22 -1.84
C TYR A 116 6.52 -7.40 -0.77
N LEU A 117 5.21 -7.20 -0.88
CA LEU A 117 4.40 -6.57 0.17
C LEU A 117 4.45 -7.35 1.47
N GLU A 118 4.39 -8.68 1.41
CA GLU A 118 4.57 -9.55 2.58
C GLU A 118 5.94 -9.33 3.24
N LYS A 119 7.01 -9.35 2.43
CA LYS A 119 8.37 -9.07 2.94
C LYS A 119 8.50 -7.68 3.55
N LEU A 120 7.82 -6.70 2.97
CA LEU A 120 7.86 -5.33 3.45
C LEU A 120 7.13 -5.20 4.78
N ILE A 121 5.91 -5.75 4.89
CA ILE A 121 5.08 -5.79 6.10
C ILE A 121 5.83 -6.40 7.29
N ASP A 122 6.64 -7.44 7.07
CA ASP A 122 7.41 -8.11 8.13
C ASP A 122 8.46 -7.19 8.80
N ASN A 123 8.86 -6.09 8.14
CA ASN A 123 9.79 -5.12 8.70
C ASN A 123 9.14 -4.10 9.64
N TYR A 124 7.80 -4.07 9.71
CA TYR A 124 7.07 -3.09 10.52
C TYR A 124 6.42 -3.74 11.75
N PRO A 125 6.59 -3.17 12.96
CA PRO A 125 5.87 -3.63 14.13
C PRO A 125 4.37 -3.32 14.07
N TYR A 126 3.96 -2.30 13.31
CA TYR A 126 2.56 -1.90 13.16
C TYR A 126 2.23 -1.62 11.69
N VAL A 127 1.10 -2.17 11.22
CA VAL A 127 0.55 -1.92 9.89
C VAL A 127 -0.89 -1.44 10.03
N VAL A 128 -1.23 -0.33 9.38
CA VAL A 128 -2.59 0.22 9.35
C VAL A 128 -3.06 0.30 7.90
N MET A 129 -4.12 -0.43 7.58
CA MET A 129 -4.69 -0.50 6.23
C MET A 129 -6.02 0.22 6.17
N ASP A 130 -6.13 1.25 5.32
CA ASP A 130 -7.40 1.88 4.97
C ASP A 130 -7.95 1.21 3.71
N ASN A 131 -9.04 0.45 3.85
CA ASN A 131 -9.62 -0.27 2.72
C ASN A 131 -10.76 0.50 2.07
N GLU A 132 -10.94 0.30 0.77
CA GLU A 132 -12.10 0.80 0.02
C GLU A 132 -13.43 0.32 0.64
N ALA A 133 -14.50 1.06 0.33
CA ALA A 133 -15.86 0.70 0.71
C ALA A 133 -16.36 -0.57 0.00
N GLY A 134 -16.20 -1.72 0.63
CA GLY A 134 -16.71 -2.99 0.12
C GLY A 134 -15.91 -4.15 0.72
N MET A 135 -16.57 -5.24 1.10
CA MET A 135 -15.87 -6.39 1.70
C MET A 135 -15.27 -7.34 0.65
N GLU A 136 -15.45 -7.07 -0.64
CA GLU A 136 -14.95 -7.90 -1.74
C GLU A 136 -13.42 -8.13 -1.73
N HIS A 137 -12.64 -7.24 -1.10
CA HIS A 137 -11.19 -7.39 -0.96
C HIS A 137 -10.78 -8.26 0.24
N ILE A 138 -11.57 -8.24 1.33
CA ILE A 138 -11.29 -9.03 2.55
C ILE A 138 -11.71 -10.49 2.38
N SER A 139 -12.72 -10.78 1.55
CA SER A 139 -13.24 -12.14 1.37
C SER A 139 -12.36 -13.04 0.48
N ARG A 140 -11.25 -12.55 -0.07
CA ARG A 140 -10.47 -13.28 -1.08
C ARG A 140 -9.14 -13.86 -0.61
N GLN A 141 -8.62 -13.51 0.58
CA GLN A 141 -7.32 -14.02 1.04
C GLN A 141 -7.23 -14.25 2.57
N THR A 142 -8.13 -15.05 3.12
CA THR A 142 -7.85 -15.76 4.38
C THR A 142 -7.78 -17.26 4.12
N THR A 143 -6.67 -17.71 3.53
CA THR A 143 -6.10 -19.05 3.76
C THR A 143 -4.61 -19.01 3.49
#